data_AF-A0A5M8SBH3-F1
#
_entry.id   AF-A0A5M8SBH3-F1
#
_cell.length_a   1.000
_cell.length_b   1.000
_cell.length_c   1.000
_cell.angle_alpha   90.00
_cell.angle_beta   90.00
_cell.angle_gamma   90.00
#
_symmetry.space_group_name_H-M   'P 1'
#
loop_
_entity.id
_entity.type
_entity.pdbx_description
1 polymer ?
#
loop_
_entity_poly.entity_id
_entity_poly.type
_entity_poly.pdbx_seq_one_letter_code
_entity_poly.pdbx_strand_id
1 'polypeptide(L)'
;MHGHAWQRMHFLLALVCLVPLAGCIRNQMYRAYPNGQVDVPPPAPVELDKHKAKAEGRAKARAMRDEGQPEPKGKACKAETIRETPCLAFVEFDELGEFWERNPSGRPAQLSNALRLIREARKRDPQTLVLVFVHGWKHNAASDPEDTNITGFKAALESIHRTYTDESNTKHAVLGIYVSWRGGLISGAWPVAQQFSYFNRESTAIRVGNTSLTDALVEISAEVQHMPLAGDTSPARLVMIGHSFGGLVLERAISQAMIMFLEKQYQEQRDGSDKPVITQPLANLLVFVNSAAGANEGKQMMDYLASSHFAYEGPGHRALPLILSVTSKTDSATGMIFKVGHGASWLGYWAQGSMRPKGAGPGDANAPSHDYARACFDPGNEQLTPRLFDMSQTGYYMTTTAHSAQLQSHVVTETPKSAGAPPGNDCMTTSSAAGGPKTIMSCNLGQYTFTVSERQGRCNGTPYWAMEVPKELIPDHNTIFTGRLITFLTGFVAPVALEEKTPKLSRPAMAVQ
;
A
#
# COMPACT_ATOMS: atom_id res chain seq x y z
N MET A 1 -31.50 26.14 38.08
CA MET A 1 -30.40 25.25 37.63
C MET A 1 -30.87 23.81 37.37
N HIS A 2 -32.01 23.57 36.73
CA HIS A 2 -32.53 22.21 36.46
C HIS A 2 -32.75 21.88 34.96
N GLY A 3 -32.60 22.86 34.05
CA GLY A 3 -32.78 22.64 32.61
C GLY A 3 -31.59 22.02 31.87
N HIS A 4 -30.36 22.22 32.34
CA HIS A 4 -29.15 21.75 31.64
C HIS A 4 -28.79 20.28 31.90
N ALA A 5 -29.29 19.68 32.98
CA ALA A 5 -29.07 18.26 33.27
C ALA A 5 -29.89 17.33 32.35
N TRP A 6 -31.11 17.75 32.00
CA TRP A 6 -32.01 16.97 31.14
C TRP A 6 -31.56 16.93 29.67
N GLN A 7 -31.02 18.02 29.12
CA GLN A 7 -30.47 18.02 27.76
C GLN A 7 -29.22 17.14 27.61
N ARG A 8 -28.36 17.05 28.65
CA ARG A 8 -27.17 16.17 28.62
C ARG A 8 -27.56 14.69 28.74
N MET A 9 -28.61 14.38 29.50
CA MET A 9 -29.10 13.00 29.65
C MET A 9 -29.78 12.50 28.37
N HIS A 10 -30.50 13.34 27.64
CA HIS A 10 -31.04 12.97 26.32
C HIS A 10 -29.97 12.79 25.23
N PHE A 11 -28.87 13.55 25.28
CA PHE A 11 -27.74 13.35 24.37
C PHE A 11 -27.00 12.02 24.63
N LEU A 12 -26.83 11.64 25.91
CA LEU A 12 -26.25 10.36 26.30
C LEU A 12 -27.19 9.18 25.99
N LEU A 13 -28.49 9.31 26.22
CA LEU A 13 -29.49 8.31 25.83
C LEU A 13 -29.61 8.15 24.30
N ALA A 14 -29.49 9.24 23.53
CA ALA A 14 -29.45 9.16 22.06
C ALA A 14 -28.18 8.44 21.56
N LEU A 15 -27.04 8.61 22.24
CA LEU A 15 -25.80 7.89 21.93
C LEU A 15 -25.89 6.40 22.28
N VAL A 16 -26.55 6.05 23.39
CA VAL A 16 -26.78 4.65 23.82
C VAL A 16 -27.84 3.96 22.95
N CYS A 17 -28.86 4.69 22.47
CA CYS A 17 -29.91 4.15 21.59
C CYS A 17 -29.51 4.05 20.10
N LEU A 18 -28.35 4.57 19.69
CA LEU A 18 -27.81 4.36 18.33
C LEU A 18 -26.90 3.12 18.23
N VAL A 19 -26.54 2.51 19.35
CA VAL A 19 -25.78 1.25 19.41
C VAL A 19 -26.49 0.05 18.75
N PRO A 20 -27.83 -0.08 18.67
CA PRO A 20 -28.46 -1.23 18.01
C PRO A 20 -28.53 -1.13 16.48
N LEU A 21 -28.30 0.03 15.86
CA LEU A 21 -28.40 0.14 14.38
C LEU A 21 -27.20 -0.48 13.64
N ALA A 22 -26.12 -0.78 14.35
CA ALA A 22 -25.02 -1.61 13.82
C ALA A 22 -25.25 -3.13 14.02
N GLY A 23 -26.32 -3.51 14.72
CA GLY A 23 -26.49 -4.85 15.30
C GLY A 23 -27.04 -5.96 14.42
N CYS A 24 -27.26 -5.78 13.11
CA CYS A 24 -27.83 -6.83 12.24
C CYS A 24 -27.20 -6.93 10.84
N ILE A 25 -25.93 -6.56 10.67
CA ILE A 25 -25.24 -6.83 9.40
C ILE A 25 -24.56 -8.19 9.51
N ARG A 26 -25.17 -9.23 8.91
CA ARG A 26 -24.60 -10.58 8.92
C ARG A 26 -23.17 -10.59 8.40
N ASN A 27 -22.32 -11.34 9.09
CA ASN A 27 -20.97 -11.63 8.63
C ASN A 27 -21.08 -12.59 7.43
N GLN A 28 -20.81 -12.10 6.23
CA GLN A 28 -20.96 -12.85 4.98
C GLN A 28 -19.85 -12.47 3.99
N MET A 29 -19.52 -13.44 3.13
CA MET A 29 -18.64 -13.27 1.98
C MET A 29 -19.26 -12.30 0.99
N TYR A 30 -18.45 -11.49 0.30
CA TYR A 30 -18.95 -10.70 -0.81
C TYR A 30 -18.88 -11.47 -2.13
N ARG A 31 -17.83 -12.28 -2.36
CA ARG A 31 -17.67 -13.05 -3.60
C ARG A 31 -17.52 -14.53 -3.30
N ALA A 32 -18.66 -15.22 -3.33
CA ALA A 32 -18.72 -16.68 -3.29
C ALA A 32 -18.02 -17.37 -4.50
N TYR A 33 -17.71 -16.63 -5.56
CA TYR A 33 -17.13 -17.19 -6.78
C TYR A 33 -15.69 -16.67 -7.04
N PRO A 34 -14.78 -17.54 -7.46
CA PRO A 34 -13.38 -17.22 -7.64
C PRO A 34 -13.13 -16.57 -9.00
N ASN A 35 -13.16 -15.24 -9.12
CA ASN A 35 -12.59 -14.43 -10.22
C ASN A 35 -13.53 -14.01 -11.37
N GLY A 36 -13.07 -12.98 -12.09
CA GLY A 36 -13.52 -12.58 -13.42
C GLY A 36 -12.36 -11.96 -14.23
N GLN A 37 -12.47 -11.97 -15.55
CA GLN A 37 -11.68 -11.14 -16.45
C GLN A 37 -11.96 -9.68 -16.15
N VAL A 38 -10.95 -8.83 -16.37
CA VAL A 38 -11.11 -7.40 -16.24
C VAL A 38 -11.82 -6.88 -17.50
N ASP A 39 -13.15 -6.75 -17.42
CA ASP A 39 -13.95 -6.02 -18.41
C ASP A 39 -14.26 -4.62 -17.84
N VAL A 40 -13.46 -3.59 -18.11
CA VAL A 40 -13.74 -2.22 -17.64
C VAL A 40 -13.56 -1.18 -18.76
N PRO A 41 -14.46 -0.18 -18.87
CA PRO A 41 -14.21 0.98 -19.74
C PRO A 41 -13.06 1.84 -19.20
N PRO A 42 -12.34 2.60 -20.05
CA PRO A 42 -11.17 3.37 -19.64
C PRO A 42 -11.47 4.32 -18.46
N PRO A 43 -10.49 4.56 -17.56
CA PRO A 43 -10.69 5.44 -16.41
C PRO A 43 -11.13 6.84 -16.88
N ALA A 44 -12.12 7.40 -16.21
CA ALA A 44 -12.63 8.72 -16.53
C ALA A 44 -11.49 9.75 -16.48
N PRO A 45 -11.37 10.65 -17.48
CA PRO A 45 -10.48 11.80 -17.38
C PRO A 45 -10.81 12.59 -16.10
N VAL A 46 -9.80 13.23 -15.51
CA VAL A 46 -10.03 14.22 -14.45
C VAL A 46 -10.72 15.42 -15.10
N GLU A 47 -12.03 15.37 -15.25
CA GLU A 47 -12.83 16.47 -15.74
C GLU A 47 -13.74 16.96 -14.61
N LEU A 48 -13.45 18.19 -14.18
CA LEU A 48 -14.28 18.99 -13.30
C LEU A 48 -15.56 19.36 -14.05
N ASP A 49 -16.60 18.53 -14.03
CA ASP A 49 -17.96 19.09 -14.05
C ASP A 49 -19.05 18.15 -13.53
N LYS A 50 -19.79 18.63 -12.52
CA LYS A 50 -20.75 17.87 -11.72
C LYS A 50 -22.18 18.00 -12.22
N HIS A 51 -22.47 17.94 -13.52
CA HIS A 51 -23.86 18.03 -13.98
C HIS A 51 -24.14 17.20 -15.24
N LYS A 52 -24.37 15.89 -15.10
CA LYS A 52 -25.16 15.09 -16.07
C LYS A 52 -25.58 13.68 -15.65
N ALA A 53 -25.16 13.14 -14.50
CA ALA A 53 -25.43 11.75 -14.11
C ALA A 53 -26.82 11.45 -13.50
N LYS A 54 -27.82 12.34 -13.62
CA LYS A 54 -29.11 12.19 -12.90
C LYS A 54 -30.31 11.77 -13.77
N ALA A 55 -30.15 11.66 -15.09
CA ALA A 55 -31.28 11.37 -15.99
C ALA A 55 -31.46 9.88 -16.32
N GLU A 56 -30.40 9.07 -16.28
CA GLU A 56 -30.45 7.69 -16.82
C GLU A 56 -30.83 6.62 -15.79
N GLY A 57 -30.83 6.95 -14.49
CA GLY A 57 -31.10 5.99 -13.42
C GLY A 57 -32.57 5.62 -13.21
N ARG A 58 -33.52 6.33 -13.83
CA ARG A 58 -34.95 6.19 -13.49
C ARG A 58 -35.76 5.26 -14.41
N ALA A 59 -35.20 4.83 -15.54
CA ALA A 59 -35.90 3.97 -16.51
C ALA A 59 -35.67 2.47 -16.30
N LYS A 60 -34.59 2.05 -15.61
CA LYS A 60 -34.23 0.63 -15.45
C LYS A 60 -34.90 -0.11 -14.28
N ALA A 61 -35.58 0.59 -13.38
CA ALA A 61 -36.14 0.01 -12.15
C ALA A 61 -37.50 -0.69 -12.32
N ARG A 62 -38.03 -0.86 -13.54
CA ARG A 62 -39.39 -1.40 -13.77
C ARG A 62 -39.46 -2.70 -14.59
N ALA A 63 -38.32 -3.33 -14.90
CA ALA A 63 -38.26 -4.53 -15.74
C ALA A 63 -37.54 -5.73 -15.10
N MET A 64 -37.63 -5.90 -13.77
CA MET A 64 -37.11 -7.09 -13.07
C MET A 64 -38.16 -7.64 -12.11
N ARG A 65 -39.12 -8.37 -12.67
CA ARG A 65 -39.91 -9.40 -12.01
C ARG A 65 -40.03 -10.54 -13.02
N ASP A 66 -39.81 -11.75 -12.52
CA ASP A 66 -39.66 -13.03 -13.21
C ASP A 66 -38.30 -13.33 -13.85
N GLU A 67 -37.95 -14.62 -13.73
CA GLU A 67 -36.83 -15.38 -14.29
C GLU A 67 -35.57 -15.56 -13.43
N GLY A 68 -35.39 -16.83 -13.02
CA GLY A 68 -34.12 -17.56 -13.09
C GLY A 68 -33.01 -17.16 -12.13
N GLN A 69 -32.32 -18.17 -11.57
CA GLN A 69 -31.01 -17.95 -10.96
C GLN A 69 -30.10 -17.19 -11.95
N PRO A 70 -29.47 -16.08 -11.55
CA PRO A 70 -28.65 -15.30 -12.47
C PRO A 70 -27.42 -16.11 -12.89
N GLU A 71 -27.26 -16.31 -14.19
CA GLU A 71 -26.01 -16.78 -14.80
C GLU A 71 -24.82 -15.85 -14.44
N PRO A 72 -23.60 -16.39 -14.39
CA PRO A 72 -22.42 -15.70 -13.87
C PRO A 72 -22.05 -14.47 -14.72
N LYS A 73 -22.18 -13.27 -14.16
CA LYS A 73 -21.81 -11.99 -14.80
C LYS A 73 -20.30 -11.67 -14.76
N GLY A 74 -19.44 -12.66 -15.04
CA GLY A 74 -18.00 -12.43 -15.21
C GLY A 74 -17.34 -13.58 -15.95
N LYS A 75 -16.69 -13.31 -17.09
CA LYS A 75 -15.91 -14.34 -17.81
C LYS A 75 -14.76 -14.79 -16.91
N ALA A 76 -14.57 -16.10 -16.70
CA ALA A 76 -13.42 -16.59 -15.93
C ALA A 76 -12.09 -16.15 -16.58
N CYS A 77 -11.07 -15.81 -15.78
CA CYS A 77 -9.72 -15.59 -16.29
C CYS A 77 -9.26 -16.84 -17.06
N LYS A 78 -9.11 -16.69 -18.37
CA LYS A 78 -8.57 -17.74 -19.24
C LYS A 78 -7.09 -17.52 -19.37
N ALA A 79 -6.35 -18.56 -19.03
CA ALA A 79 -4.92 -18.47 -18.99
C ALA A 79 -4.33 -18.35 -20.41
N GLU A 80 -5.06 -18.77 -21.44
CA GLU A 80 -4.76 -18.58 -22.86
C GLU A 80 -4.72 -17.10 -23.27
N THR A 81 -5.53 -16.24 -22.63
CA THR A 81 -5.67 -14.82 -22.97
C THR A 81 -4.94 -13.89 -21.99
N ILE A 82 -4.06 -14.43 -21.13
CA ILE A 82 -3.47 -13.66 -20.02
C ILE A 82 -2.49 -12.57 -20.47
N ARG A 83 -1.99 -12.65 -21.71
CA ARG A 83 -1.20 -11.58 -22.37
C ARG A 83 -2.07 -10.57 -23.13
N GLU A 84 -3.36 -10.85 -23.32
CA GLU A 84 -4.28 -9.97 -24.06
C GLU A 84 -5.11 -9.09 -23.12
N THR A 85 -5.47 -9.65 -21.96
CA THR A 85 -6.32 -8.98 -20.97
C THR A 85 -5.81 -9.28 -19.56
N PRO A 86 -5.75 -8.28 -18.66
CA PRO A 86 -5.42 -8.52 -17.26
C PRO A 86 -6.41 -9.46 -16.59
N CYS A 87 -5.91 -10.26 -15.66
CA CYS A 87 -6.75 -11.09 -14.80
C CYS A 87 -6.84 -10.51 -13.39
N LEU A 88 -7.95 -10.78 -12.71
CA LEU A 88 -8.17 -10.36 -11.32
C LEU A 88 -8.65 -11.52 -10.46
N ALA A 89 -7.88 -11.83 -9.42
CA ALA A 89 -8.27 -12.75 -8.36
C ALA A 89 -8.70 -11.99 -7.09
N PHE A 90 -9.46 -12.66 -6.23
CA PHE A 90 -9.89 -12.13 -4.94
C PHE A 90 -9.40 -13.05 -3.82
N VAL A 91 -9.01 -12.47 -2.69
CA VAL A 91 -8.73 -13.18 -1.43
C VAL A 91 -9.41 -12.42 -0.30
N GLU A 92 -10.48 -12.98 0.24
CA GLU A 92 -11.31 -12.39 1.29
C GLU A 92 -10.96 -12.94 2.68
N PHE A 93 -10.88 -12.03 3.64
CA PHE A 93 -10.66 -12.27 5.05
C PHE A 93 -11.85 -11.81 5.87
N ASP A 94 -12.07 -12.49 6.99
CA ASP A 94 -13.14 -12.19 7.90
C ASP A 94 -12.82 -11.11 8.94
N GLU A 95 -13.79 -10.81 9.80
CA GLU A 95 -13.67 -9.80 10.87
C GLU A 95 -12.61 -10.17 11.92
N LEU A 96 -12.23 -11.45 12.00
CA LEU A 96 -11.23 -11.99 12.91
C LEU A 96 -9.87 -12.16 12.21
N GLY A 97 -9.81 -11.94 10.89
CA GLY A 97 -8.61 -12.08 10.08
C GLY A 97 -8.41 -13.48 9.52
N GLU A 98 -9.41 -14.35 9.54
CA GLU A 98 -9.35 -15.69 8.96
C GLU A 98 -9.73 -15.68 7.48
N PHE A 99 -9.21 -16.64 6.72
CA PHE A 99 -9.68 -16.85 5.34
C PHE A 99 -11.16 -17.21 5.32
N TRP A 100 -11.89 -16.64 4.36
CA TRP A 100 -13.34 -16.82 4.32
C TRP A 100 -13.80 -18.22 3.92
N GLU A 101 -13.09 -18.86 2.97
CA GLU A 101 -13.45 -20.18 2.46
C GLU A 101 -12.24 -21.11 2.43
N ARG A 102 -12.45 -22.36 2.86
CA ARG A 102 -11.49 -23.45 2.71
C ARG A 102 -12.06 -24.51 1.77
N ASN A 103 -11.21 -25.07 0.92
CA ASN A 103 -11.56 -26.20 0.06
C ASN A 103 -11.58 -27.53 0.87
N PRO A 104 -12.00 -28.66 0.28
CA PRO A 104 -12.05 -29.94 0.99
C PRO A 104 -10.72 -30.44 1.56
N SER A 105 -9.57 -29.95 1.06
CA SER A 105 -8.25 -30.25 1.63
C SER A 105 -7.83 -29.31 2.77
N GLY A 106 -8.73 -28.43 3.21
CA GLY A 106 -8.49 -27.47 4.29
C GLY A 106 -7.69 -26.23 3.88
N ARG A 107 -7.30 -26.10 2.61
CA ARG A 107 -6.56 -24.93 2.11
C ARG A 107 -7.50 -23.78 1.80
N PRO A 108 -7.08 -22.51 1.95
CA PRO A 108 -7.92 -21.38 1.58
C PRO A 108 -8.22 -21.40 0.08
N ALA A 109 -9.50 -21.45 -0.30
CA ALA A 109 -9.94 -21.73 -1.67
C ALA A 109 -9.53 -20.60 -2.63
N GLN A 110 -9.82 -19.36 -2.24
CA GLN A 110 -9.48 -18.15 -2.98
C GLN A 110 -7.97 -17.95 -3.15
N LEU A 111 -7.17 -18.16 -2.09
CA LEU A 111 -5.70 -18.13 -2.17
C LEU A 111 -5.17 -19.22 -3.11
N SER A 112 -5.63 -20.46 -2.95
CA SER A 112 -5.20 -21.58 -3.79
C SER A 112 -5.44 -21.30 -5.27
N ASN A 113 -6.56 -20.66 -5.58
CA ASN A 113 -6.87 -20.22 -6.93
C ASN A 113 -5.98 -19.05 -7.41
N ALA A 114 -5.70 -18.05 -6.57
CA ALA A 114 -4.78 -16.96 -6.92
C ALA A 114 -3.38 -17.50 -7.25
N LEU A 115 -2.87 -18.42 -6.43
CA LEU A 115 -1.58 -19.10 -6.66
C LEU A 115 -1.59 -19.91 -7.97
N ARG A 116 -2.70 -20.59 -8.29
CA ARG A 116 -2.86 -21.29 -9.57
C ARG A 116 -2.77 -20.32 -10.75
N LEU A 117 -3.44 -19.18 -10.69
CA LEU A 117 -3.38 -18.16 -11.75
C LEU A 117 -1.97 -17.57 -11.91
N ILE A 118 -1.26 -17.30 -10.81
CA ILE A 118 0.15 -16.86 -10.87
C ILE A 118 0.99 -17.90 -11.61
N ARG A 119 0.89 -19.18 -11.25
CA ARG A 119 1.62 -20.28 -11.92
C ARG A 119 1.33 -20.33 -13.41
N GLU A 120 0.06 -20.26 -13.77
CA GLU A 120 -0.38 -20.33 -15.16
C GLU A 120 0.06 -19.12 -15.99
N ALA A 121 0.09 -17.93 -15.38
CA ALA A 121 0.60 -16.71 -16.00
C ALA A 121 2.11 -16.81 -16.23
N ARG A 122 2.87 -17.12 -15.18
CA ARG A 122 4.35 -17.22 -15.24
C ARG A 122 4.83 -18.27 -16.22
N LYS A 123 4.13 -19.41 -16.34
CA LYS A 123 4.44 -20.46 -17.33
C LYS A 123 4.33 -19.97 -18.77
N ARG A 124 3.43 -19.02 -19.04
CA ARG A 124 3.21 -18.45 -20.38
C ARG A 124 4.05 -17.21 -20.63
N ASP A 125 4.33 -16.46 -19.58
CA ASP A 125 5.09 -15.22 -19.61
C ASP A 125 5.93 -15.09 -18.32
N PRO A 126 7.22 -15.48 -18.36
CA PRO A 126 8.11 -15.40 -17.21
C PRO A 126 8.21 -14.00 -16.59
N GLN A 127 7.98 -12.94 -17.39
CA GLN A 127 8.06 -11.54 -16.96
C GLN A 127 6.71 -10.98 -16.45
N THR A 128 5.76 -11.87 -16.12
CA THR A 128 4.45 -11.52 -15.54
C THR A 128 4.60 -10.52 -14.38
N LEU A 129 3.77 -9.47 -14.38
CA LEU A 129 3.64 -8.53 -13.26
C LEU A 129 2.41 -8.89 -12.41
N VAL A 130 2.65 -9.18 -11.14
CA VAL A 130 1.61 -9.44 -10.14
C VAL A 130 1.44 -8.22 -9.24
N LEU A 131 0.21 -7.70 -9.15
CA LEU A 131 -0.17 -6.62 -8.26
C LEU A 131 -1.12 -7.11 -7.20
N VAL A 132 -0.74 -7.01 -5.93
CA VAL A 132 -1.63 -7.22 -4.78
C VAL A 132 -2.14 -5.86 -4.32
N PHE A 133 -3.46 -5.70 -4.19
CA PHE A 133 -4.06 -4.48 -3.66
C PHE A 133 -4.92 -4.78 -2.43
N VAL A 134 -4.58 -4.15 -1.30
CA VAL A 134 -5.31 -4.21 -0.04
C VAL A 134 -6.09 -2.91 0.14
N HIS A 135 -7.42 -3.00 0.14
CA HIS A 135 -8.28 -1.83 0.25
C HIS A 135 -8.39 -1.29 1.69
N GLY A 136 -8.81 -0.03 1.80
CA GLY A 136 -9.04 0.66 3.06
C GLY A 136 -10.47 0.61 3.61
N TRP A 137 -10.72 1.47 4.59
CA TRP A 137 -12.03 1.69 5.21
C TRP A 137 -13.09 2.07 4.17
N LYS A 138 -14.34 1.66 4.40
CA LYS A 138 -15.51 1.91 3.53
C LYS A 138 -15.55 1.11 2.23
N HIS A 139 -14.61 0.20 2.04
CA HIS A 139 -14.55 -0.67 0.86
C HIS A 139 -14.67 -2.14 1.23
N ASN A 140 -15.05 -2.95 0.24
CA ASN A 140 -15.34 -4.37 0.36
C ASN A 140 -15.00 -5.09 -0.96
N ALA A 141 -15.33 -6.38 -1.06
CA ALA A 141 -15.34 -7.15 -2.31
C ALA A 141 -16.72 -7.18 -3.01
N ALA A 142 -17.66 -6.28 -2.66
CA ALA A 142 -19.03 -6.30 -3.23
C ALA A 142 -19.05 -6.25 -4.76
N SER A 143 -19.97 -7.01 -5.37
CA SER A 143 -20.13 -7.13 -6.82
C SER A 143 -21.39 -6.45 -7.36
N ASP A 144 -22.37 -6.14 -6.52
CA ASP A 144 -23.61 -5.48 -6.92
C ASP A 144 -24.13 -4.50 -5.84
N PRO A 145 -23.99 -3.17 -6.04
CA PRO A 145 -23.11 -2.57 -7.06
C PRO A 145 -21.65 -2.95 -6.81
N GLU A 146 -20.85 -3.00 -7.87
CA GLU A 146 -19.41 -3.28 -7.74
C GLU A 146 -18.71 -2.16 -6.98
N ASP A 147 -17.86 -2.54 -6.02
CA ASP A 147 -17.12 -1.58 -5.19
C ASP A 147 -16.21 -0.69 -6.05
N THR A 148 -16.18 0.61 -5.76
CA THR A 148 -15.39 1.59 -6.51
C THR A 148 -13.89 1.29 -6.50
N ASN A 149 -13.33 0.72 -5.44
CA ASN A 149 -11.92 0.32 -5.40
C ASN A 149 -11.65 -0.87 -6.30
N ILE A 150 -12.60 -1.80 -6.47
CA ILE A 150 -12.48 -2.88 -7.44
C ILE A 150 -12.47 -2.30 -8.85
N THR A 151 -13.41 -1.42 -9.18
CA THR A 151 -13.47 -0.79 -10.51
C THR A 151 -12.22 0.04 -10.82
N GLY A 152 -11.72 0.81 -9.85
CA GLY A 152 -10.50 1.59 -9.99
C GLY A 152 -9.25 0.72 -10.13
N PHE A 153 -9.15 -0.35 -9.34
CA PHE A 153 -8.03 -1.29 -9.44
C PHE A 153 -8.02 -2.01 -10.79
N LYS A 154 -9.18 -2.47 -11.27
CA LYS A 154 -9.32 -3.03 -12.62
C LYS A 154 -8.84 -2.06 -13.71
N ALA A 155 -9.27 -0.79 -13.66
CA ALA A 155 -8.82 0.23 -14.59
C ALA A 155 -7.29 0.48 -14.51
N ALA A 156 -6.72 0.39 -13.31
CA ALA A 156 -5.27 0.49 -13.13
C ALA A 156 -4.53 -0.70 -13.75
N LEU A 157 -5.02 -1.93 -13.58
CA LEU A 157 -4.44 -3.12 -14.21
C LEU A 157 -4.44 -3.00 -15.74
N GLU A 158 -5.55 -2.52 -16.33
CA GLU A 158 -5.61 -2.26 -17.78
C GLU A 158 -4.63 -1.18 -18.22
N SER A 159 -4.54 -0.07 -17.47
CA SER A 159 -3.60 1.01 -17.78
C SER A 159 -2.15 0.51 -17.76
N ILE A 160 -1.78 -0.29 -16.76
CA ILE A 160 -0.44 -0.87 -16.63
C ILE A 160 -0.18 -1.87 -17.75
N HIS A 161 -1.14 -2.75 -18.06
CA HIS A 161 -0.99 -3.75 -19.12
C HIS A 161 -0.79 -3.12 -20.51
N ARG A 162 -1.33 -1.92 -20.76
CA ARG A 162 -1.09 -1.19 -22.01
C ARG A 162 0.34 -0.69 -22.16
N THR A 163 1.05 -0.44 -21.05
CA THR A 163 2.38 0.17 -21.04
C THR A 163 3.49 -0.78 -20.59
N TYR A 164 3.14 -1.94 -20.04
CA TYR A 164 4.08 -2.95 -19.55
C TYR A 164 4.45 -3.91 -20.69
N THR A 165 5.38 -3.47 -21.52
CA THR A 165 5.85 -4.16 -22.73
C THR A 165 7.36 -4.41 -22.70
N ASP A 166 7.84 -5.36 -23.49
CA ASP A 166 9.27 -5.50 -23.81
C ASP A 166 9.74 -4.48 -24.86
N GLU A 167 11.01 -4.58 -25.25
CA GLU A 167 11.64 -3.72 -26.28
C GLU A 167 11.02 -3.87 -27.68
N SER A 168 10.38 -5.01 -27.95
CA SER A 168 9.65 -5.27 -29.19
C SER A 168 8.21 -4.72 -29.14
N ASN A 169 7.85 -4.02 -28.06
CA ASN A 169 6.51 -3.52 -27.77
C ASN A 169 5.48 -4.66 -27.60
N THR A 170 5.94 -5.86 -27.23
CA THR A 170 5.06 -6.98 -26.91
C THR A 170 4.63 -6.88 -25.45
N LYS A 171 3.32 -6.99 -25.19
CA LYS A 171 2.76 -6.88 -23.84
C LYS A 171 3.12 -8.08 -22.97
N HIS A 172 3.38 -7.79 -21.70
CA HIS A 172 3.48 -8.81 -20.68
C HIS A 172 2.16 -9.01 -19.93
N ALA A 173 1.99 -10.20 -19.38
CA ALA A 173 0.88 -10.57 -18.53
C ALA A 173 0.86 -9.70 -17.27
N VAL A 174 -0.33 -9.21 -16.92
CA VAL A 174 -0.59 -8.46 -15.69
C VAL A 174 -1.70 -9.16 -14.91
N LEU A 175 -1.42 -9.53 -13.67
CA LEU A 175 -2.34 -10.22 -12.78
C LEU A 175 -2.57 -9.39 -11.52
N GLY A 176 -3.82 -9.03 -11.25
CA GLY A 176 -4.26 -8.41 -10.02
C GLY A 176 -4.74 -9.43 -8.99
N ILE A 177 -4.47 -9.15 -7.72
CA ILE A 177 -5.02 -9.85 -6.56
C ILE A 177 -5.62 -8.79 -5.64
N TYR A 178 -6.95 -8.78 -5.54
CA TYR A 178 -7.67 -7.89 -4.64
C TYR A 178 -7.85 -8.58 -3.28
N VAL A 179 -7.11 -8.12 -2.29
CA VAL A 179 -7.23 -8.56 -0.90
C VAL A 179 -8.34 -7.76 -0.25
N SER A 180 -9.33 -8.48 0.26
CA SER A 180 -10.54 -7.87 0.79
C SER A 180 -10.81 -8.28 2.22
N TRP A 181 -11.36 -7.33 2.97
CA TRP A 181 -11.92 -7.51 4.30
C TRP A 181 -13.16 -6.64 4.42
N ARG A 182 -13.88 -6.72 5.53
CA ARG A 182 -15.12 -5.95 5.72
C ARG A 182 -14.83 -4.49 6.10
N GLY A 183 -14.25 -3.71 5.19
CA GLY A 183 -13.94 -2.30 5.42
C GLY A 183 -15.17 -1.40 5.45
N GLY A 184 -16.19 -1.69 4.63
CA GLY A 184 -17.46 -0.97 4.56
C GLY A 184 -18.59 -1.68 5.29
N LEU A 185 -19.01 -1.15 6.44
CA LEU A 185 -20.20 -1.65 7.17
C LEU A 185 -21.47 -0.86 6.83
N ILE A 186 -21.34 0.46 6.75
CA ILE A 186 -22.49 1.36 6.61
C ILE A 186 -22.54 1.85 5.17
N SER A 187 -23.73 1.77 4.57
CA SER A 187 -23.96 2.20 3.19
C SER A 187 -23.46 3.63 2.96
N GLY A 188 -22.86 3.87 1.78
CA GLY A 188 -22.43 5.20 1.33
C GLY A 188 -23.53 6.26 1.30
N ALA A 189 -24.80 5.84 1.30
CA ALA A 189 -25.95 6.73 1.44
C ALA A 189 -25.99 7.47 2.80
N TRP A 190 -25.26 6.99 3.81
CA TRP A 190 -25.24 7.55 5.16
C TRP A 190 -23.82 7.98 5.58
N PRO A 191 -23.27 9.05 4.96
CA PRO A 191 -21.85 9.40 5.07
C PRO A 191 -21.42 9.83 6.48
N VAL A 192 -22.33 10.42 7.26
CA VAL A 192 -22.08 10.77 8.67
C VAL A 192 -22.06 9.50 9.53
N ALA A 193 -23.00 8.59 9.31
CA ALA A 193 -23.08 7.35 10.07
C ALA A 193 -21.86 6.45 9.86
N GLN A 194 -21.31 6.44 8.63
CA GLN A 194 -20.06 5.74 8.33
C GLN A 194 -18.92 6.12 9.28
N GLN A 195 -18.82 7.38 9.70
CA GLN A 195 -17.73 7.86 10.55
C GLN A 195 -17.71 7.16 11.91
N PHE A 196 -18.87 6.77 12.44
CA PHE A 196 -18.96 6.05 13.72
C PHE A 196 -18.37 4.64 13.66
N SER A 197 -18.17 4.08 12.45
CA SER A 197 -17.52 2.78 12.29
C SER A 197 -16.00 2.83 12.40
N TYR A 198 -15.39 4.02 12.43
CA TYR A 198 -13.93 4.21 12.36
C TYR A 198 -13.16 3.29 13.32
N PHE A 199 -13.39 3.39 14.63
CA PHE A 199 -12.64 2.62 15.64
C PHE A 199 -12.81 1.12 15.50
N ASN A 200 -14.04 0.71 15.21
CA ASN A 200 -14.35 -0.69 15.01
C ASN A 200 -13.67 -1.24 13.74
N ARG A 201 -13.56 -0.44 12.67
CA ARG A 201 -12.87 -0.79 11.44
C ARG A 201 -11.34 -0.73 11.57
N GLU A 202 -10.80 0.21 12.34
CA GLU A 202 -9.38 0.27 12.73
C GLU A 202 -8.97 -0.99 13.50
N SER A 203 -9.75 -1.35 14.53
CA SER A 203 -9.53 -2.58 15.29
C SER A 203 -9.60 -3.84 14.41
N THR A 204 -10.49 -3.85 13.43
CA THR A 204 -10.61 -4.96 12.47
C THR A 204 -9.41 -5.01 11.53
N ALA A 205 -8.95 -3.87 11.02
CA ALA A 205 -7.73 -3.77 10.21
C ALA A 205 -6.51 -4.34 10.96
N ILE A 206 -6.38 -4.06 12.25
CA ILE A 206 -5.31 -4.62 13.08
C ILE A 206 -5.40 -6.16 13.20
N ARG A 207 -6.61 -6.73 13.31
CA ARG A 207 -6.80 -8.19 13.36
C ARG A 207 -6.53 -8.86 12.02
N VAL A 208 -7.02 -8.27 10.92
CA VAL A 208 -6.80 -8.77 9.55
C VAL A 208 -5.33 -8.72 9.16
N GLY A 209 -4.60 -7.67 9.59
CA GLY A 209 -3.16 -7.51 9.39
C GLY A 209 -2.31 -8.44 10.26
N ASN A 210 -2.62 -9.73 10.28
CA ASN A 210 -1.99 -10.76 11.12
C ASN A 210 -1.82 -12.08 10.33
N THR A 211 -1.65 -13.20 11.04
CA THR A 211 -1.19 -14.51 10.54
C THR A 211 -1.74 -14.95 9.19
N SER A 212 -3.06 -15.00 8.97
CA SER A 212 -3.60 -15.53 7.70
C SER A 212 -3.32 -14.63 6.50
N LEU A 213 -3.30 -13.31 6.69
CA LEU A 213 -2.87 -12.42 5.60
C LEU A 213 -1.37 -12.53 5.38
N THR A 214 -0.57 -12.64 6.43
CA THR A 214 0.87 -12.92 6.31
C THR A 214 1.12 -14.20 5.50
N ASP A 215 0.39 -15.28 5.80
CA ASP A 215 0.43 -16.56 5.07
C ASP A 215 0.14 -16.36 3.57
N ALA A 216 -0.96 -15.67 3.24
CA ALA A 216 -1.30 -15.37 1.85
C ALA A 216 -0.21 -14.57 1.11
N LEU A 217 0.33 -13.51 1.74
CA LEU A 217 1.35 -12.66 1.12
C LEU A 217 2.67 -13.40 0.92
N VAL A 218 3.07 -14.25 1.88
CA VAL A 218 4.28 -15.07 1.77
C VAL A 218 4.12 -16.17 0.73
N GLU A 219 2.97 -16.85 0.66
CA GLU A 219 2.71 -17.84 -0.40
C GLU A 219 2.72 -17.17 -1.79
N ILE A 220 2.12 -15.99 -1.94
CA ILE A 220 2.15 -15.22 -3.18
C ILE A 220 3.60 -14.82 -3.52
N SER A 221 4.37 -14.32 -2.56
CA SER A 221 5.79 -13.97 -2.75
C SER A 221 6.60 -15.17 -3.22
N ALA A 222 6.46 -16.32 -2.53
CA ALA A 222 7.16 -17.54 -2.89
C ALA A 222 6.84 -17.98 -4.32
N GLU A 223 5.56 -17.91 -4.71
CA GLU A 223 5.10 -18.29 -6.03
C GLU A 223 5.56 -17.32 -7.14
N VAL A 224 5.84 -16.05 -6.83
CA VAL A 224 6.31 -15.08 -7.84
C VAL A 224 7.83 -15.04 -7.91
N GLN A 225 8.51 -14.95 -6.77
CA GLN A 225 9.94 -14.62 -6.71
C GLN A 225 10.87 -15.79 -6.41
N HIS A 226 10.41 -16.80 -5.66
CA HIS A 226 11.31 -17.82 -5.08
C HIS A 226 11.12 -19.23 -5.65
N MET A 227 10.20 -19.40 -6.59
CA MET A 227 10.02 -20.63 -7.36
C MET A 227 10.44 -20.39 -8.81
N PRO A 228 11.75 -20.51 -9.15
CA PRO A 228 12.23 -20.27 -10.51
C PRO A 228 11.58 -21.25 -11.49
N LEU A 229 11.14 -20.75 -12.64
CA LEU A 229 10.76 -21.61 -13.76
C LEU A 229 12.01 -22.04 -14.53
N ALA A 230 11.99 -23.21 -15.17
CA ALA A 230 13.13 -23.67 -15.96
C ALA A 230 13.46 -22.68 -17.08
N GLY A 231 14.71 -22.20 -17.16
CA GLY A 231 15.17 -21.26 -18.19
C GLY A 231 14.89 -19.78 -17.91
N ASP A 232 14.56 -19.41 -16.66
CA ASP A 232 14.20 -18.04 -16.26
C ASP A 232 15.41 -17.09 -16.29
N THR A 233 15.54 -16.30 -17.36
CA THR A 233 16.55 -15.23 -17.51
C THR A 233 16.02 -13.86 -17.07
N SER A 234 14.71 -13.74 -16.76
CA SER A 234 14.06 -12.47 -16.37
C SER A 234 12.81 -12.76 -15.52
N PRO A 235 12.90 -12.60 -14.19
CA PRO A 235 11.86 -13.10 -13.30
C PRO A 235 10.62 -12.19 -13.24
N ALA A 236 9.51 -12.82 -12.91
CA ALA A 236 8.25 -12.18 -12.61
C ALA A 236 8.40 -11.13 -11.49
N ARG A 237 7.56 -10.09 -11.53
CA ARG A 237 7.60 -8.98 -10.57
C ARG A 237 6.37 -9.01 -9.67
N LEU A 238 6.55 -8.66 -8.39
CA LEU A 238 5.50 -8.54 -7.39
C LEU A 238 5.49 -7.14 -6.80
N VAL A 239 4.36 -6.46 -6.91
CA VAL A 239 4.09 -5.18 -6.25
C VAL A 239 2.91 -5.36 -5.29
N MET A 240 3.09 -4.97 -4.03
CA MET A 240 2.03 -5.01 -3.02
C MET A 240 1.62 -3.61 -2.63
N ILE A 241 0.34 -3.29 -2.69
CA ILE A 241 -0.18 -1.94 -2.52
C ILE A 241 -1.22 -1.94 -1.42
N GLY A 242 -1.06 -1.06 -0.43
CA GLY A 242 -2.05 -0.82 0.63
C GLY A 242 -2.52 0.62 0.62
N HIS A 243 -3.82 0.85 0.57
CA HIS A 243 -4.43 2.18 0.63
C HIS A 243 -5.11 2.43 1.97
N SER A 244 -4.94 3.61 2.58
CA SER A 244 -5.64 3.98 3.82
C SER A 244 -5.44 2.91 4.91
N PHE A 245 -6.50 2.36 5.53
CA PHE A 245 -6.39 1.22 6.45
C PHE A 245 -5.84 -0.06 5.79
N GLY A 246 -5.97 -0.22 4.49
CA GLY A 246 -5.28 -1.29 3.76
C GLY A 246 -3.76 -1.16 3.81
N GLY A 247 -3.24 0.06 3.94
CA GLY A 247 -1.83 0.33 4.25
C GLY A 247 -1.43 -0.21 5.62
N LEU A 248 -2.23 0.06 6.66
CA LEU A 248 -2.03 -0.50 8.00
C LEU A 248 -2.10 -2.03 8.00
N VAL A 249 -3.12 -2.60 7.35
CA VAL A 249 -3.30 -4.06 7.21
C VAL A 249 -2.07 -4.69 6.56
N LEU A 250 -1.63 -4.15 5.42
CA LEU A 250 -0.49 -4.66 4.67
C LEU A 250 0.82 -4.52 5.45
N GLU A 251 1.09 -3.34 6.01
CA GLU A 251 2.33 -3.04 6.75
C GLU A 251 2.47 -3.97 7.96
N ARG A 252 1.40 -4.18 8.72
CA ARG A 252 1.42 -5.10 9.87
C ARG A 252 1.60 -6.56 9.46
N ALA A 253 0.90 -7.01 8.42
CA ALA A 253 0.99 -8.41 7.96
C ALA A 253 2.37 -8.77 7.42
N ILE A 254 3.04 -7.86 6.69
CA ILE A 254 4.28 -8.19 5.98
C ILE A 254 5.54 -7.93 6.81
N SER A 255 5.51 -6.99 7.77
CA SER A 255 6.74 -6.52 8.43
C SER A 255 7.52 -7.61 9.15
N GLN A 256 6.84 -8.43 9.97
CA GLN A 256 7.52 -9.50 10.72
C GLN A 256 8.06 -10.59 9.80
N ALA A 257 7.29 -11.00 8.79
CA ALA A 257 7.72 -11.98 7.81
C ALA A 257 8.92 -11.50 7.00
N MET A 258 8.93 -10.22 6.61
CA MET A 258 10.05 -9.63 5.88
C MET A 258 11.33 -9.62 6.72
N ILE A 259 11.26 -9.21 7.99
CA ILE A 259 12.41 -9.25 8.91
C ILE A 259 12.96 -10.67 9.02
N MET A 260 12.09 -11.66 9.25
CA MET A 260 12.51 -13.06 9.35
C MET A 260 13.14 -13.58 8.06
N PHE A 261 12.55 -13.25 6.91
CA PHE A 261 13.05 -13.70 5.61
C PHE A 261 14.42 -13.11 5.28
N LEU A 262 14.58 -11.80 5.47
CA LEU A 262 15.83 -11.09 5.24
C LEU A 262 16.95 -11.58 6.17
N GLU A 263 16.64 -11.76 7.45
CA GLU A 263 17.64 -12.25 8.42
C GLU A 263 18.04 -13.70 8.12
N LYS A 264 17.07 -14.57 7.80
CA LYS A 264 17.37 -15.96 7.42
C LYS A 264 18.30 -16.02 6.20
N GLN A 265 17.98 -15.30 5.13
CA GLN A 265 18.83 -15.26 3.94
C GLN A 265 20.21 -14.68 4.22
N TYR A 266 20.28 -13.64 5.05
CA TYR A 266 21.55 -13.06 5.46
C TYR A 266 22.44 -14.11 6.14
N GLN A 267 21.90 -14.88 7.10
CA GLN A 267 22.65 -15.91 7.80
C GLN A 267 23.05 -17.09 6.89
N GLU A 268 22.17 -17.52 5.98
CA GLU A 268 22.44 -18.64 5.07
C GLU A 268 23.50 -18.33 4.01
N GLN A 269 23.58 -17.07 3.56
CA GLN A 269 24.51 -16.64 2.51
C GLN A 269 25.81 -16.04 3.05
N ARG A 270 25.90 -15.77 4.35
CA ARG A 270 27.12 -15.26 4.96
C ARG A 270 28.18 -16.35 4.95
N ASP A 271 29.22 -16.14 4.15
CA ASP A 271 30.34 -17.08 3.99
C ASP A 271 31.59 -16.67 4.77
N GLY A 272 31.49 -15.65 5.63
CA GLY A 272 32.61 -15.09 6.39
C GLY A 272 33.52 -14.17 5.58
N SER A 273 33.22 -13.89 4.31
CA SER A 273 33.91 -12.87 3.53
C SER A 273 33.39 -11.46 3.84
N ASP A 274 34.17 -10.45 3.49
CA ASP A 274 33.78 -9.04 3.60
C ASP A 274 32.79 -8.58 2.51
N LYS A 275 32.32 -9.49 1.65
CA LYS A 275 31.41 -9.15 0.56
C LYS A 275 29.99 -8.89 1.10
N PRO A 276 29.25 -7.91 0.55
CA PRO A 276 27.86 -7.72 0.90
C PRO A 276 27.03 -8.97 0.59
N VAL A 277 26.14 -9.32 1.52
CA VAL A 277 25.21 -10.44 1.37
C VAL A 277 23.99 -9.98 0.56
N ILE A 278 23.56 -10.75 -0.44
CA ILE A 278 22.50 -10.37 -1.38
C ILE A 278 21.21 -11.14 -1.10
N THR A 279 20.27 -10.48 -0.44
CA THR A 279 18.96 -11.05 -0.14
C THR A 279 17.95 -10.75 -1.25
N GLN A 280 16.87 -11.50 -1.28
CA GLN A 280 15.71 -11.21 -2.12
C GLN A 280 14.57 -10.73 -1.21
N PRO A 281 13.89 -9.62 -1.53
CA PRO A 281 12.75 -9.19 -0.73
C PRO A 281 11.52 -10.08 -0.95
N LEU A 282 10.49 -9.91 -0.11
CA LEU A 282 9.17 -10.55 -0.32
C LEU A 282 8.33 -9.90 -1.43
N ALA A 283 8.73 -8.74 -1.92
CA ALA A 283 8.12 -8.04 -3.05
C ALA A 283 9.18 -7.14 -3.69
N ASN A 284 9.05 -6.85 -4.99
CA ASN A 284 9.95 -5.90 -5.65
C ASN A 284 9.65 -4.46 -5.22
N LEU A 285 8.41 -4.20 -4.82
CA LEU A 285 7.99 -2.91 -4.30
C LEU A 285 6.75 -3.08 -3.40
N LEU A 286 6.80 -2.53 -2.20
CA LEU A 286 5.61 -2.30 -1.39
C LEU A 286 5.23 -0.83 -1.50
N VAL A 287 3.96 -0.54 -1.72
CA VAL A 287 3.45 0.84 -1.85
C VAL A 287 2.36 1.08 -0.82
N PHE A 288 2.52 2.13 -0.02
CA PHE A 288 1.49 2.63 0.86
C PHE A 288 1.00 3.97 0.35
N VAL A 289 -0.26 4.02 -0.09
CA VAL A 289 -0.89 5.24 -0.63
C VAL A 289 -1.86 5.79 0.39
N ASN A 290 -1.64 7.04 0.81
CA ASN A 290 -2.43 7.71 1.86
C ASN A 290 -2.65 6.79 3.08
N SER A 291 -1.60 6.10 3.54
CA SER A 291 -1.71 5.13 4.63
C SER A 291 -2.30 5.78 5.88
N ALA A 292 -3.26 5.09 6.50
CA ALA A 292 -3.83 5.47 7.79
C ALA A 292 -3.18 4.70 8.95
N ALA A 293 -1.92 4.24 8.77
CA ALA A 293 -1.10 3.73 9.85
C ALA A 293 -0.38 4.87 10.58
N GLY A 294 -0.27 4.76 11.90
CA GLY A 294 0.62 5.61 12.70
C GLY A 294 2.06 5.49 12.24
N ALA A 295 2.80 6.61 12.25
CA ALA A 295 4.18 6.67 11.79
C ALA A 295 5.12 5.76 12.60
N ASN A 296 4.70 5.33 13.79
CA ASN A 296 5.41 4.34 14.61
C ASN A 296 5.45 2.94 13.98
N GLU A 297 4.50 2.56 13.13
CA GLU A 297 4.56 1.28 12.38
C GLU A 297 5.73 1.33 11.39
N GLY A 298 5.74 2.33 10.49
CA GLY A 298 6.82 2.51 9.52
C GLY A 298 8.18 2.79 10.16
N LYS A 299 8.23 3.55 11.26
CA LYS A 299 9.48 3.82 12.00
C LYS A 299 10.18 2.54 12.45
N GLN A 300 9.44 1.55 12.96
CA GLN A 300 10.05 0.31 13.45
C GLN A 300 10.74 -0.46 12.32
N MET A 301 10.10 -0.55 11.15
CA MET A 301 10.71 -1.15 9.96
C MET A 301 11.93 -0.35 9.49
N MET A 302 11.83 0.98 9.47
CA MET A 302 12.96 1.84 9.10
C MET A 302 14.15 1.67 10.05
N ASP A 303 13.92 1.58 11.37
CA ASP A 303 14.99 1.39 12.35
C ASP A 303 15.69 0.04 12.17
N TYR A 304 14.94 -1.02 11.82
CA TYR A 304 15.51 -2.31 11.46
C TYR A 304 16.37 -2.22 10.18
N LEU A 305 15.85 -1.61 9.12
CA LEU A 305 16.57 -1.44 7.86
C LEU A 305 17.84 -0.60 8.03
N ALA A 306 17.75 0.46 8.84
CA ALA A 306 18.87 1.35 9.17
C ALA A 306 19.94 0.63 9.99
N SER A 307 19.58 -0.02 11.09
CA SER A 307 20.54 -0.72 11.95
C SER A 307 21.19 -1.92 11.27
N SER A 308 20.52 -2.48 10.27
CA SER A 308 21.05 -3.55 9.43
C SER A 308 21.80 -3.05 8.19
N HIS A 309 21.87 -1.73 7.94
CA HIS A 309 22.53 -1.13 6.78
C HIS A 309 22.06 -1.70 5.43
N PHE A 310 20.76 -2.01 5.29
CA PHE A 310 20.23 -2.51 4.02
C PHE A 310 20.23 -1.42 2.94
N ALA A 311 20.65 -1.78 1.73
CA ALA A 311 20.55 -0.96 0.52
C ALA A 311 19.80 -1.73 -0.57
N TYR A 312 18.95 -1.04 -1.35
CA TYR A 312 18.20 -1.66 -2.45
C TYR A 312 18.52 -0.93 -3.75
N GLU A 313 19.16 -1.64 -4.67
CA GLU A 313 19.72 -1.05 -5.88
C GLU A 313 19.29 -1.80 -7.13
N GLY A 314 18.86 -1.05 -8.15
CA GLY A 314 18.65 -1.55 -9.50
C GLY A 314 19.93 -1.53 -10.35
N PRO A 315 19.80 -1.77 -11.66
CA PRO A 315 20.91 -1.67 -12.62
C PRO A 315 21.65 -0.34 -12.51
N GLY A 316 22.98 -0.39 -12.65
CA GLY A 316 23.85 0.79 -12.53
C GLY A 316 23.95 1.37 -11.12
N HIS A 317 23.74 0.57 -10.06
CA HIS A 317 23.77 1.01 -8.65
C HIS A 317 22.76 2.11 -8.34
N ARG A 318 21.63 2.10 -9.04
CA ARG A 318 20.56 3.06 -8.83
C ARG A 318 19.78 2.70 -7.57
N ALA A 319 19.73 3.60 -6.59
CA ALA A 319 18.87 3.43 -5.41
C ALA A 319 17.39 3.30 -5.83
N LEU A 320 16.71 2.30 -5.28
CA LEU A 320 15.29 2.03 -5.47
C LEU A 320 14.58 1.92 -4.11
N PRO A 321 13.27 2.24 -4.02
CA PRO A 321 12.51 1.94 -2.82
C PRO A 321 12.18 0.45 -2.78
N LEU A 322 12.45 -0.20 -1.65
CA LEU A 322 11.83 -1.47 -1.31
C LEU A 322 10.39 -1.23 -0.83
N ILE A 323 10.22 -0.15 -0.04
CA ILE A 323 8.93 0.31 0.46
C ILE A 323 8.76 1.78 0.08
N LEU A 324 7.62 2.14 -0.49
CA LEU A 324 7.27 3.49 -0.91
C LEU A 324 6.00 3.94 -0.19
N SER A 325 6.12 4.87 0.74
CA SER A 325 4.98 5.52 1.41
C SER A 325 4.77 6.92 0.83
N VAL A 326 3.64 7.09 0.13
CA VAL A 326 3.25 8.35 -0.51
C VAL A 326 1.89 8.82 0.03
N THR A 327 1.81 10.08 0.43
CA THR A 327 0.55 10.69 0.89
C THR A 327 0.38 12.08 0.29
N SER A 328 -0.85 12.46 -0.05
CA SER A 328 -1.14 13.80 -0.57
C SER A 328 -0.86 14.90 0.46
N LYS A 329 -0.26 16.02 0.02
CA LYS A 329 -0.15 17.25 0.83
C LYS A 329 -1.51 17.83 1.25
N THR A 330 -2.57 17.53 0.51
CA THR A 330 -3.93 18.03 0.77
C THR A 330 -4.87 16.96 1.32
N ASP A 331 -4.35 15.83 1.80
CA ASP A 331 -5.17 14.80 2.42
C ASP A 331 -5.81 15.33 3.72
N SER A 332 -7.07 15.76 3.62
CA SER A 332 -7.82 16.25 4.78
C SER A 332 -8.28 15.12 5.71
N ALA A 333 -8.31 13.86 5.23
CA ALA A 333 -8.74 12.73 6.03
C ALA A 333 -7.68 12.32 7.07
N THR A 334 -6.39 12.43 6.72
CA THR A 334 -5.27 12.34 7.68
C THR A 334 -5.16 13.58 8.58
N GLY A 335 -5.75 14.71 8.17
CA GLY A 335 -5.80 15.94 8.96
C GLY A 335 -6.85 15.95 10.08
N MET A 336 -8.06 15.43 9.83
CA MET A 336 -9.20 15.57 10.75
C MET A 336 -9.70 14.24 11.31
N ILE A 337 -9.94 13.23 10.48
CA ILE A 337 -10.44 11.92 10.93
C ILE A 337 -9.34 11.17 11.67
N PHE A 338 -8.12 11.20 11.15
CA PHE A 338 -6.97 10.58 11.80
C PHE A 338 -6.65 11.24 13.14
N LYS A 339 -6.65 12.59 13.23
CA LYS A 339 -6.40 13.28 14.52
C LYS A 339 -7.50 13.05 15.55
N VAL A 340 -8.76 12.93 15.14
CA VAL A 340 -9.88 12.66 16.06
C VAL A 340 -9.93 11.17 16.44
N GLY A 341 -9.77 10.28 15.47
CA GLY A 341 -9.73 8.82 15.64
C GLY A 341 -8.52 8.38 16.45
N HIS A 342 -7.31 8.59 15.95
CA HIS A 342 -6.10 8.30 16.71
C HIS A 342 -6.05 9.11 18.02
N GLY A 343 -6.66 10.29 18.10
CA GLY A 343 -6.77 11.05 19.35
C GLY A 343 -7.52 10.31 20.45
N ALA A 344 -8.65 9.67 20.14
CA ALA A 344 -9.40 8.88 21.13
C ALA A 344 -8.70 7.55 21.48
N SER A 345 -8.12 6.86 20.49
CA SER A 345 -7.30 5.67 20.73
C SER A 345 -6.06 6.01 21.56
N TRP A 346 -5.41 7.15 21.27
CA TRP A 346 -4.30 7.72 22.04
C TRP A 346 -4.67 8.01 23.48
N LEU A 347 -5.83 8.64 23.75
CA LEU A 347 -6.30 8.87 25.12
C LEU A 347 -6.41 7.55 25.91
N GLY A 348 -6.88 6.49 25.28
CA GLY A 348 -6.90 5.14 25.86
C GLY A 348 -5.50 4.61 26.18
N TYR A 349 -4.58 4.64 25.21
CA TYR A 349 -3.19 4.22 25.42
C TYR A 349 -2.46 5.05 26.49
N TRP A 350 -2.68 6.37 26.51
CA TRP A 350 -2.12 7.26 27.51
C TRP A 350 -2.68 6.96 28.91
N ALA A 351 -4.00 6.79 29.03
CA ALA A 351 -4.65 6.45 30.30
C ALA A 351 -4.20 5.08 30.85
N GLN A 352 -3.82 4.16 29.96
CA GLN A 352 -3.27 2.85 30.31
C GLN A 352 -1.75 2.86 30.54
N GLY A 353 -1.09 4.03 30.45
CA GLY A 353 0.36 4.15 30.60
C GLY A 353 1.17 3.49 29.49
N SER A 354 0.55 3.17 28.35
CA SER A 354 1.21 2.47 27.22
C SER A 354 2.18 3.37 26.44
N MET A 355 2.06 4.70 26.57
CA MET A 355 2.91 5.69 25.89
C MET A 355 4.08 6.09 26.79
N ARG A 356 5.31 6.00 26.29
CA ARG A 356 6.49 6.52 27.00
C ARG A 356 6.45 8.06 26.97
N PRO A 357 6.49 8.73 28.14
CA PRO A 357 6.65 10.18 28.19
C PRO A 357 7.98 10.61 27.56
N LYS A 358 8.00 11.80 26.96
CA LYS A 358 9.26 12.47 26.62
C LYS A 358 10.06 12.65 27.92
N GLY A 359 11.31 12.21 27.96
CA GLY A 359 12.13 12.34 29.18
C GLY A 359 12.10 11.15 30.16
N ALA A 360 11.29 10.10 29.95
CA ALA A 360 11.11 9.03 30.93
C ALA A 360 12.15 7.91 30.80
N GLY A 361 13.29 8.06 31.50
CA GLY A 361 14.25 7.00 31.86
C GLY A 361 14.36 6.87 33.38
N PRO A 362 15.05 5.82 33.91
CA PRO A 362 15.37 5.74 35.35
C PRO A 362 16.19 6.99 35.74
N GLY A 363 15.85 7.61 36.87
CA GLY A 363 16.22 9.00 37.24
C GLY A 363 17.71 9.28 37.49
N ASP A 364 18.55 9.09 36.48
CA ASP A 364 19.94 9.52 36.48
C ASP A 364 20.06 10.86 35.73
N ALA A 365 20.45 11.91 36.46
CA ALA A 365 20.66 13.25 35.93
C ALA A 365 21.84 13.34 34.94
N ASN A 366 22.62 12.25 34.78
CA ASN A 366 23.70 12.12 33.80
C ASN A 366 23.32 11.28 32.57
N ALA A 367 22.08 10.80 32.46
CA ALA A 367 21.65 10.05 31.29
C ALA A 367 21.42 11.00 30.08
N PRO A 368 21.91 10.64 28.87
CA PRO A 368 21.73 11.48 27.68
C PRO A 368 20.23 11.71 27.41
N SER A 369 19.89 12.96 27.07
CA SER A 369 18.50 13.46 26.97
C SER A 369 17.56 12.48 26.27
N HIS A 370 16.57 12.01 27.02
CA HIS A 370 15.62 10.95 26.65
C HIS A 370 14.51 11.41 25.70
N ASP A 371 14.87 12.08 24.61
CA ASP A 371 13.99 12.21 23.45
C ASP A 371 13.83 10.83 22.79
N TYR A 372 12.74 10.58 22.05
CA TYR A 372 12.54 9.31 21.34
C TYR A 372 13.53 9.24 20.16
N ALA A 373 14.80 8.99 20.50
CA ALA A 373 15.92 9.01 19.60
C ALA A 373 15.66 8.04 18.46
N ARG A 374 15.89 8.51 17.25
CA ARG A 374 15.93 7.66 16.07
C ARG A 374 17.39 7.56 15.65
N ALA A 375 17.82 6.36 15.30
CA ALA A 375 19.08 6.21 14.61
C ALA A 375 18.91 6.86 13.23
N CYS A 376 19.53 8.02 12.99
CA CYS A 376 19.56 8.55 11.64
C CYS A 376 20.59 7.80 10.84
N PHE A 377 20.13 7.29 9.71
CA PHE A 377 20.98 6.60 8.77
C PHE A 377 20.97 7.38 7.47
N ASP A 378 22.14 7.87 7.08
CA ASP A 378 22.38 8.39 5.74
C ASP A 378 23.42 7.48 5.06
N PRO A 379 23.03 6.72 4.01
CA PRO A 379 23.96 5.84 3.31
C PRO A 379 25.11 6.61 2.66
N GLY A 380 24.94 7.91 2.38
CA GLY A 380 26.02 8.74 1.82
C GLY A 380 27.19 8.97 2.78
N ASN A 381 26.99 8.77 4.08
CA ASN A 381 28.01 8.94 5.11
C ASN A 381 28.30 7.65 5.91
N GLU A 382 27.62 6.54 5.58
CA GLU A 382 27.71 5.20 6.22
C GLU A 382 27.61 5.16 7.76
N GLN A 383 27.34 6.29 8.42
CA GLN A 383 27.30 6.42 9.87
C GLN A 383 25.87 6.53 10.38
N LEU A 384 25.56 5.73 11.40
CA LEU A 384 24.43 5.99 12.27
C LEU A 384 24.78 7.20 13.13
N THR A 385 24.19 8.34 12.81
CA THR A 385 24.28 9.52 13.68
C THR A 385 23.03 9.53 14.56
N PRO A 386 23.16 9.47 15.90
CA PRO A 386 22.03 9.75 16.76
C PRO A 386 21.62 11.20 16.50
N ARG A 387 20.49 11.42 15.82
CA ARG A 387 19.82 12.72 15.91
C ARG A 387 18.66 12.55 16.85
N LEU A 388 18.71 13.32 17.92
CA LEU A 388 17.58 13.52 18.78
C LEU A 388 16.55 14.30 17.97
N PHE A 389 15.42 13.66 17.68
CA PHE A 389 14.25 14.37 17.20
C PHE A 389 13.42 14.76 18.40
N ASP A 390 12.98 16.02 18.41
CA ASP A 390 11.96 16.49 19.35
C ASP A 390 10.58 15.94 18.96
N MET A 391 10.42 14.62 18.98
CA MET A 391 9.15 13.93 18.79
C MET A 391 8.98 12.83 19.82
N SER A 392 7.83 12.83 20.50
CA SER A 392 7.42 11.76 21.41
C SER A 392 6.81 10.58 20.64
N GLN A 393 6.62 9.44 21.30
CA GLN A 393 5.84 8.31 20.75
C GLN A 393 4.43 8.75 20.32
N THR A 394 3.83 9.66 21.09
CA THR A 394 2.55 10.29 20.74
C THR A 394 2.64 11.07 19.43
N GLY A 395 3.71 11.84 19.20
CA GLY A 395 3.90 12.56 17.95
C GLY A 395 3.94 11.64 16.73
N TYR A 396 4.66 10.51 16.84
CA TYR A 396 4.69 9.50 15.77
C TYR A 396 3.34 8.80 15.60
N TYR A 397 2.65 8.46 16.69
CA TYR A 397 1.35 7.81 16.61
C TYR A 397 0.27 8.71 15.97
N MET A 398 0.32 10.02 16.25
CA MET A 398 -0.66 11.01 15.78
C MET A 398 -0.35 11.57 14.37
N THR A 399 0.66 11.03 13.69
CA THR A 399 0.99 11.36 12.29
C THR A 399 1.13 10.07 11.49
N THR A 400 1.03 10.15 10.17
CA THR A 400 1.32 9.02 9.29
C THR A 400 2.78 9.09 8.82
N THR A 401 3.34 7.97 8.37
CA THR A 401 4.76 7.88 8.00
C THR A 401 5.18 8.94 6.98
N ALA A 402 4.40 9.15 5.92
CA ALA A 402 4.69 10.15 4.89
C ALA A 402 4.50 11.61 5.36
N HIS A 403 3.58 11.87 6.29
CA HIS A 403 3.39 13.20 6.88
C HIS A 403 4.40 13.53 7.98
N SER A 404 5.14 12.54 8.49
CA SER A 404 6.20 12.78 9.47
C SER A 404 7.45 13.29 8.77
N ALA A 405 7.69 14.60 8.87
CA ALA A 405 8.85 15.24 8.27
C ALA A 405 10.20 14.61 8.72
N GLN A 406 10.24 13.99 9.89
CA GLN A 406 11.40 13.31 10.45
C GLN A 406 11.64 11.93 9.81
N LEU A 407 10.60 11.32 9.26
CA LEU A 407 10.66 10.03 8.55
C LEU A 407 10.80 10.18 7.03
N GLN A 408 10.49 11.35 6.49
CA GLN A 408 10.62 11.65 5.07
C GLN A 408 12.07 11.52 4.58
N SER A 409 12.19 10.86 3.44
CA SER A 409 13.47 10.53 2.77
C SER A 409 13.66 11.32 1.48
N HIS A 410 12.56 11.69 0.84
CA HIS A 410 12.52 12.32 -0.47
C HIS A 410 11.48 13.44 -0.48
N VAL A 411 11.63 14.34 -1.44
CA VAL A 411 10.66 15.40 -1.74
C VAL A 411 10.20 15.27 -3.18
N VAL A 412 8.92 15.55 -3.40
CA VAL A 412 8.34 15.67 -4.74
C VAL A 412 8.04 17.13 -5.02
N THR A 413 8.72 17.66 -6.05
CA THR A 413 8.46 19.01 -6.58
C THR A 413 7.61 18.91 -7.82
N GLU A 414 6.77 19.91 -8.03
CA GLU A 414 5.90 20.04 -9.20
C GLU A 414 6.25 21.34 -9.90
N THR A 415 6.41 21.26 -11.22
CA THR A 415 6.64 22.43 -12.08
C THR A 415 5.77 22.33 -13.32
N PRO A 416 5.32 23.46 -13.89
CA PRO A 416 4.70 23.44 -15.21
C PRO A 416 5.66 22.85 -16.24
N LYS A 417 5.13 22.02 -17.13
CA LYS A 417 5.90 21.39 -18.20
C LYS A 417 6.48 22.45 -19.13
N SER A 418 7.78 22.39 -19.41
CA SER A 418 8.47 23.34 -20.29
C SER A 418 7.88 23.36 -21.70
N ALA A 419 7.83 24.54 -22.33
CA ALA A 419 7.44 24.68 -23.73
C ALA A 419 8.42 23.89 -24.62
N GLY A 420 8.00 22.72 -25.12
CA GLY A 420 8.82 21.80 -25.91
C GLY A 420 9.06 20.42 -25.31
N ALA A 421 8.57 20.13 -24.09
CA ALA A 421 8.67 18.78 -23.55
C ALA A 421 7.79 17.79 -24.35
N PRO A 422 8.24 16.54 -24.56
CA PRO A 422 7.56 15.57 -25.43
C PRO A 422 6.08 15.39 -25.08
N PRO A 423 5.17 15.27 -26.06
CA PRO A 423 3.79 14.91 -25.77
C PRO A 423 3.73 13.52 -25.12
N GLY A 424 2.84 13.35 -24.12
CA GLY A 424 2.66 12.08 -23.42
C GLY A 424 2.97 12.13 -21.92
N ASN A 425 2.65 11.01 -21.26
CA ASN A 425 2.91 10.74 -19.85
C ASN A 425 4.07 9.75 -19.75
N ASP A 426 5.20 10.18 -19.19
CA ASP A 426 6.38 9.31 -19.06
C ASP A 426 7.20 9.68 -17.81
N CYS A 427 7.87 8.69 -17.23
CA CYS A 427 8.75 8.81 -16.09
C CYS A 427 10.17 8.41 -16.49
N MET A 428 11.07 9.38 -16.53
CA MET A 428 12.47 9.16 -16.81
C MET A 428 13.27 9.14 -15.52
N THR A 429 14.25 8.25 -15.49
CA THR A 429 15.15 8.06 -14.36
C THR A 429 16.38 8.91 -14.60
N THR A 430 16.74 9.76 -13.66
CA THR A 430 17.86 10.70 -13.84
C THR A 430 19.01 10.31 -12.92
N SER A 431 20.25 10.39 -13.40
CA SER A 431 21.43 10.47 -12.55
C SER A 431 21.80 11.95 -12.39
N SER A 432 21.82 12.48 -11.17
CA SER A 432 22.28 13.86 -10.99
C SER A 432 23.79 13.97 -11.13
N ALA A 433 24.26 15.11 -11.64
CA ALA A 433 25.64 15.53 -11.58
C ALA A 433 26.09 15.79 -10.12
N ALA A 434 27.41 15.75 -9.90
CA ALA A 434 28.02 15.92 -8.58
C ALA A 434 27.67 17.29 -7.95
N GLY A 435 27.22 17.29 -6.68
CA GLY A 435 27.11 18.50 -5.84
C GLY A 435 25.71 19.07 -5.57
N GLY A 436 24.62 18.47 -6.09
CA GLY A 436 23.23 18.86 -5.80
C GLY A 436 22.40 17.72 -5.17
N PRO A 437 21.17 17.99 -4.67
CA PRO A 437 20.28 16.92 -4.20
C PRO A 437 20.01 15.93 -5.34
N LYS A 438 20.27 14.65 -5.08
CA LYS A 438 20.23 13.60 -6.09
C LYS A 438 18.80 13.42 -6.58
N THR A 439 18.51 13.90 -7.79
CA THR A 439 17.24 13.62 -8.47
C THR A 439 17.23 12.18 -8.93
N ILE A 440 16.18 11.44 -8.55
CA ILE A 440 16.07 10.00 -8.77
C ILE A 440 15.12 9.69 -9.93
N MET A 441 14.10 10.51 -10.11
CA MET A 441 13.05 10.31 -11.10
C MET A 441 12.40 11.65 -11.46
N SER A 442 12.07 11.81 -12.74
CA SER A 442 11.28 12.93 -13.24
C SER A 442 10.16 12.42 -14.14
N CYS A 443 8.92 12.78 -13.83
CA CYS A 443 7.73 12.34 -14.54
C CYS A 443 7.01 13.51 -15.18
N ASN A 444 6.92 13.52 -16.51
CA ASN A 444 6.11 14.47 -17.25
C ASN A 444 4.69 13.91 -17.35
N LEU A 445 3.73 14.46 -16.60
CA LEU A 445 2.37 13.92 -16.51
C LEU A 445 1.33 15.04 -16.74
N GLY A 446 0.69 15.01 -17.90
CA GLY A 446 -0.15 16.10 -18.37
C GLY A 446 0.64 17.41 -18.54
N GLN A 447 0.19 18.47 -17.87
CA GLN A 447 0.81 19.81 -17.93
C GLN A 447 1.93 20.02 -16.89
N TYR A 448 2.27 18.99 -16.12
CA TYR A 448 3.20 19.10 -15.00
C TYR A 448 4.40 18.16 -15.19
N THR A 449 5.53 18.57 -14.64
CA THR A 449 6.71 17.75 -14.42
C THR A 449 6.87 17.56 -12.91
N PHE A 450 6.80 16.30 -12.46
CA PHE A 450 6.99 15.89 -11.08
C PHE A 450 8.39 15.34 -10.90
N THR A 451 9.19 15.95 -10.03
CA THR A 451 10.57 15.54 -9.80
C THR A 451 10.73 15.01 -8.39
N VAL A 452 11.24 13.77 -8.28
CA VAL A 452 11.54 13.10 -7.02
C VAL A 452 13.02 13.23 -6.75
N SER A 453 13.37 13.89 -5.65
CA SER A 453 14.76 14.09 -5.22
C SER A 453 14.93 13.69 -3.77
N GLU A 454 16.14 13.27 -3.41
CA GLU A 454 16.50 13.04 -2.01
C GLU A 454 16.30 14.32 -1.21
N ARG A 455 15.70 14.19 -0.02
CA ARG A 455 15.48 15.33 0.86
C ARG A 455 16.80 15.74 1.50
N GLN A 456 17.17 17.02 1.38
CA GLN A 456 18.37 17.54 2.05
C GLN A 456 18.27 17.38 3.58
N GLY A 457 19.36 16.91 4.19
CA GLY A 457 19.44 16.69 5.64
C GLY A 457 18.53 15.60 6.17
N ARG A 458 18.03 14.70 5.31
CA ARG A 458 17.18 13.56 5.70
C ARG A 458 17.82 12.70 6.78
N CYS A 459 16.98 12.14 7.64
CA CYS A 459 17.38 11.13 8.61
C CYS A 459 17.20 9.70 8.10
N ASN A 460 16.30 9.53 7.13
CA ASN A 460 15.94 8.24 6.56
C ASN A 460 16.58 8.09 5.18
N GLY A 461 17.71 7.40 5.14
CA GLY A 461 18.36 6.94 3.91
C GLY A 461 18.20 5.45 3.65
N THR A 462 17.23 4.79 4.30
CA THR A 462 16.94 3.37 4.07
C THR A 462 16.15 3.17 2.77
N PRO A 463 15.99 1.91 2.30
CA PRO A 463 15.09 1.57 1.19
C PRO A 463 13.59 1.77 1.48
N TYR A 464 13.20 2.24 2.68
CA TYR A 464 11.83 2.66 2.97
C TYR A 464 11.69 4.16 2.67
N TRP A 465 11.19 4.50 1.50
CA TRP A 465 11.03 5.89 1.07
C TRP A 465 9.68 6.44 1.49
N ALA A 466 9.69 7.42 2.40
CA ALA A 466 8.51 8.19 2.76
C ALA A 466 8.58 9.60 2.14
N MET A 467 7.48 10.06 1.53
CA MET A 467 7.38 11.39 0.93
C MET A 467 5.92 11.86 0.80
N GLU A 468 5.71 13.18 0.86
CA GLU A 468 4.44 13.79 0.47
C GLU A 468 4.44 14.10 -1.03
N VAL A 469 3.27 13.98 -1.65
CA VAL A 469 3.06 14.27 -3.07
C VAL A 469 2.05 15.40 -3.29
N PRO A 470 2.17 16.17 -4.39
CA PRO A 470 1.18 17.18 -4.76
C PRO A 470 -0.23 16.61 -4.98
N LYS A 471 -1.24 17.47 -4.84
CA LYS A 471 -2.65 17.11 -5.05
C LYS A 471 -2.93 16.68 -6.50
N GLU A 472 -2.09 17.11 -7.42
CA GLU A 472 -2.19 16.80 -8.83
C GLU A 472 -1.84 15.34 -9.14
N LEU A 473 -1.09 14.68 -8.24
CA LEU A 473 -0.89 13.22 -8.24
C LEU A 473 -1.99 12.52 -7.44
N ILE A 474 -2.24 12.99 -6.21
CA ILE A 474 -3.25 12.42 -5.31
C ILE A 474 -4.19 13.54 -4.83
N PRO A 475 -5.36 13.74 -5.48
CA PRO A 475 -6.24 14.88 -5.20
C PRO A 475 -6.76 14.92 -3.77
N ASP A 476 -7.10 13.75 -3.25
CA ASP A 476 -7.68 13.57 -1.93
C ASP A 476 -7.36 12.16 -1.41
N HIS A 477 -7.91 11.83 -0.24
CA HIS A 477 -7.66 10.54 0.42
C HIS A 477 -8.04 9.33 -0.45
N ASN A 478 -9.14 9.39 -1.20
CA ASN A 478 -9.77 8.24 -1.86
C ASN A 478 -9.51 8.21 -3.37
N THR A 479 -9.19 9.33 -3.99
CA THR A 479 -8.93 9.45 -5.43
C THR A 479 -7.51 8.96 -5.77
N ILE A 480 -7.30 7.63 -5.70
CA ILE A 480 -5.98 6.99 -5.84
C ILE A 480 -5.76 6.28 -7.19
N PHE A 481 -6.81 6.04 -7.97
CA PHE A 481 -6.70 5.36 -9.27
C PHE A 481 -6.60 6.34 -10.44
N THR A 482 -5.90 7.46 -10.24
CA THR A 482 -5.69 8.43 -11.31
C THR A 482 -4.61 7.93 -12.27
N GLY A 483 -4.75 8.22 -13.56
CA GLY A 483 -3.73 7.87 -14.54
C GLY A 483 -2.35 8.46 -14.19
N ARG A 484 -2.32 9.67 -13.62
CA ARG A 484 -1.07 10.31 -13.15
C ARG A 484 -0.43 9.53 -12.02
N LEU A 485 -1.18 9.12 -10.99
CA LEU A 485 -0.61 8.35 -9.88
C LEU A 485 -0.13 6.99 -10.37
N ILE A 486 -0.90 6.31 -11.21
CA ILE A 486 -0.51 5.01 -11.79
C ILE A 486 0.83 5.15 -12.52
N THR A 487 0.94 6.10 -13.46
CA THR A 487 2.20 6.32 -14.20
C THR A 487 3.35 6.70 -13.26
N PHE A 488 3.10 7.59 -12.29
CA PHE A 488 4.10 7.98 -11.30
C PHE A 488 4.63 6.79 -10.49
N LEU A 489 3.73 5.91 -10.02
CA LEU A 489 4.10 4.71 -9.26
C LEU A 489 4.82 3.68 -10.13
N THR A 490 4.41 3.52 -11.40
CA THR A 490 5.11 2.62 -12.32
C THR A 490 6.55 3.03 -12.58
N GLY A 491 6.90 4.31 -12.45
CA GLY A 491 8.30 4.78 -12.57
C GLY A 491 9.24 4.24 -11.50
N PHE A 492 8.71 3.74 -10.37
CA PHE A 492 9.50 3.07 -9.31
C PHE A 492 9.60 1.56 -9.50
N VAL A 493 8.72 0.96 -10.29
CA VAL A 493 8.84 -0.45 -10.68
C VAL A 493 9.90 -0.49 -11.76
N ALA A 494 11.09 -1.01 -11.45
CA ALA A 494 12.22 -1.03 -12.38
C ALA A 494 11.77 -1.49 -13.79
N PRO A 495 12.07 -0.71 -14.85
CA PRO A 495 11.58 -1.00 -16.19
C PRO A 495 11.98 -2.42 -16.64
N VAL A 496 11.11 -3.02 -17.44
CA VAL A 496 11.32 -4.34 -18.06
C VAL A 496 12.35 -4.26 -19.18
N ALA A 497 12.49 -3.07 -19.77
CA ALA A 497 13.39 -2.84 -20.89
C ALA A 497 14.85 -2.84 -20.43
N LEU A 498 15.64 -3.58 -21.20
CA LEU A 498 17.06 -3.85 -21.09
C LEU A 498 17.41 -4.98 -20.11
N GLU A 499 17.78 -6.11 -20.72
CA GLU A 499 18.67 -7.12 -20.16
C GLU A 499 19.64 -6.48 -19.17
N GLU A 500 19.35 -6.57 -17.86
CA GLU A 500 20.34 -6.65 -16.79
C GLU A 500 19.65 -6.60 -15.42
N LYS A 501 19.77 -7.73 -14.70
CA LYS A 501 19.80 -7.89 -13.23
C LYS A 501 18.61 -7.31 -12.44
N THR A 502 17.86 -8.23 -11.82
CA THR A 502 16.91 -7.90 -10.73
C THR A 502 17.53 -6.94 -9.72
N PRO A 503 16.73 -6.01 -9.16
CA PRO A 503 17.19 -5.19 -8.06
C PRO A 503 17.76 -6.06 -6.94
N LYS A 504 18.91 -5.64 -6.41
CA LYS A 504 19.64 -6.35 -5.38
C LYS A 504 19.39 -5.65 -4.05
N LEU A 505 18.88 -6.41 -3.10
CA LEU A 505 18.86 -6.00 -1.70
C LEU A 505 20.14 -6.50 -1.06
N SER A 506 20.97 -5.60 -0.56
CA SER A 506 22.29 -5.93 -0.01
C SER A 506 22.42 -5.44 1.42
N ARG A 507 23.21 -6.17 2.20
CA ARG A 507 23.63 -5.82 3.55
C ARG A 507 25.14 -6.03 3.68
N PRO A 508 25.91 -5.06 4.21
CA PRO A 508 27.33 -5.24 4.48
C PRO A 508 27.57 -6.47 5.36
N ALA A 509 28.64 -7.22 5.07
CA ALA A 509 29.13 -8.22 6.02
C ALA A 509 29.68 -7.48 7.24
N MET A 510 28.95 -7.51 8.36
CA MET A 510 29.49 -6.95 9.60
C MET A 510 30.67 -7.82 10.06
N ALA A 511 31.82 -7.20 10.32
CA ALA A 511 32.93 -7.86 11.00
C ALA A 511 32.41 -8.44 12.32
N VAL A 512 32.74 -9.69 12.62
CA VAL A 512 32.50 -10.26 13.96
C VAL A 512 33.36 -9.44 14.92
N GLN A 513 32.73 -8.62 15.76
CA GLN A 513 33.40 -8.03 16.92
C GLN A 513 33.59 -9.08 18.00
#